data_AF-A0A6L3IK05-F1
#
_entry.id   AF-A0A6L3IK05-F1
#
_cell.length_a   1.000
_cell.length_b   1.000
_cell.length_c   1.000
_cell.angle_alpha   90.00
_cell.angle_beta   90.00
_cell.angle_gamma   90.00
#
_symmetry.space_group_name_H-M   'P 1'
#
loop_
_entity.id
_entity.type
_entity.pdbx_description
1 polymer ?
#
loop_
_entity_poly.entity_id
_entity_poly.type
_entity_poly.pdbx_seq_one_letter_code
_entity_poly.pdbx_strand_id
1 'polypeptide(L)'
;MASQKHIGELGGDGEPQFKVSPEGYGLPAGRICYYDVQVTDQYIYTIYDGRKFKDIMKLADAYQQGGKILRISTHEGDVVKTYVLDRPIAGIYVDEAAGMLFGLDVNADEQIVKFPLELE
;
A
#
# COMPACT_ATOMS: atom_id res chain seq x y z
N MET A 1 11.50 -2.08 26.87
CA MET A 1 11.59 -2.22 25.40
C MET A 1 10.20 -2.03 24.86
N ALA A 2 9.98 -1.07 23.96
CA ALA A 2 8.67 -0.96 23.31
C ALA A 2 8.49 -2.17 22.39
N SER A 3 7.49 -3.00 22.65
CA SER A 3 7.15 -4.12 21.78
C SER A 3 6.51 -3.60 20.50
N GLN A 4 6.72 -4.31 19.40
CA GLN A 4 5.93 -4.12 18.18
C GLN A 4 4.44 -4.31 18.52
N LYS A 5 3.60 -3.32 18.22
CA LYS A 5 2.14 -3.45 18.24
C LYS A 5 1.68 -3.53 16.79
N HIS A 6 0.97 -4.60 16.44
CA HIS A 6 0.26 -4.69 15.16
C HIS A 6 -0.93 -3.73 15.19
N ILE A 7 -1.12 -2.95 14.14
CA ILE A 7 -2.16 -1.93 14.03
C ILE A 7 -2.85 -2.15 12.67
N GLY A 8 -4.12 -2.54 12.67
CA GLY A 8 -4.89 -2.82 11.45
C GLY A 8 -5.92 -3.96 11.59
N GLU A 9 -7.06 -3.82 10.90
CA GLU A 9 -8.02 -4.91 10.73
C GLU A 9 -7.56 -5.91 9.65
N LEU A 10 -7.55 -7.19 10.02
CA LEU A 10 -7.36 -8.32 9.11
C LEU A 10 -8.51 -8.34 8.09
N GLY A 11 -8.25 -7.97 6.84
CA GLY A 11 -9.27 -8.05 5.77
C GLY A 11 -9.78 -9.49 5.56
N GLY A 12 -11.02 -9.62 5.07
CA GLY A 12 -11.72 -10.92 4.93
C GLY A 12 -11.07 -11.96 4.01
N ASP A 13 -10.05 -11.58 3.25
CA ASP A 13 -9.23 -12.47 2.40
C ASP A 13 -7.90 -12.90 3.06
N GLY A 14 -7.67 -12.52 4.33
CA GLY A 14 -6.44 -12.76 5.06
C GLY A 14 -5.34 -11.76 4.66
N GLU A 15 -4.74 -11.14 5.67
CA GLU A 15 -3.53 -10.29 5.60
C GLU A 15 -2.37 -10.86 4.76
N PRO A 16 -1.29 -10.10 4.53
CA PRO A 16 -0.11 -10.67 3.88
C PRO A 16 0.38 -11.86 4.69
N GLN A 17 0.37 -13.02 4.06
CA GLN A 17 1.02 -14.19 4.61
C GLN A 17 2.45 -14.18 4.14
N PHE A 18 3.39 -14.20 5.09
CA PHE A 18 4.80 -14.40 4.80
C PHE A 18 5.26 -15.74 5.36
N LYS A 19 6.14 -16.41 4.62
CA LYS A 19 6.98 -17.49 5.14
C LYS A 19 8.37 -16.91 5.34
N VAL A 20 8.89 -16.97 6.55
CA VAL A 20 10.27 -16.55 6.82
C VAL A 20 11.19 -17.66 6.32
N SER A 21 12.13 -17.33 5.45
CA SER A 21 13.14 -18.27 4.98
C SER A 21 14.13 -18.61 6.10
N PRO A 22 14.90 -19.71 5.99
CA PRO A 22 15.99 -19.99 6.93
C PRO A 22 17.02 -18.87 7.04
N GLU A 23 17.19 -18.05 6.00
CA GLU A 23 18.11 -16.91 5.95
C GLU A 23 17.48 -15.61 6.50
N GLY A 24 16.23 -15.64 6.95
CA GLY A 24 15.57 -14.56 7.68
C GLY A 24 14.78 -13.56 6.83
N TYR A 25 14.64 -13.76 5.51
CA TYR A 25 13.80 -12.90 4.68
C TYR A 25 12.37 -13.43 4.56
N GLY A 26 11.39 -12.52 4.50
CA GLY A 26 9.98 -12.86 4.33
C GLY A 26 9.63 -13.12 2.87
N LEU A 27 9.17 -14.32 2.55
CA LEU A 27 8.61 -14.69 1.25
C LEU A 27 7.08 -14.54 1.26
N PRO A 28 6.48 -13.75 0.36
CA PRO A 28 5.03 -13.66 0.26
C PRO A 28 4.43 -15.03 -0.11
N ALA A 29 3.59 -15.57 0.77
CA ALA A 29 2.79 -16.77 0.55
C ALA A 29 1.32 -16.45 0.24
N GLY A 30 0.90 -15.20 0.45
CA GLY A 30 -0.47 -14.71 0.24
C GLY A 30 -0.56 -13.58 -0.79
N ARG A 31 -1.13 -12.45 -0.38
CA ARG A 31 -1.20 -11.22 -1.19
C ARG A 31 0.03 -10.34 -0.93
N ILE A 32 0.58 -9.71 -1.97
CA ILE A 32 1.49 -8.58 -1.76
C ILE A 32 0.64 -7.48 -1.12
N CYS A 33 1.18 -6.83 -0.08
CA CYS A 33 0.39 -5.90 0.71
C CYS A 33 0.85 -4.47 0.50
N TYR A 34 1.75 -3.95 1.31
CA TYR A 34 2.00 -2.52 1.32
C TYR A 34 3.35 -2.18 0.70
N TYR A 35 3.36 -1.13 -0.14
CA TYR A 35 4.59 -0.58 -0.72
C TYR A 35 5.16 0.55 0.13
N ASP A 36 4.28 1.41 0.63
CA ASP A 36 4.68 2.60 1.35
C ASP A 36 3.59 3.02 2.35
N VAL A 37 4.01 3.78 3.36
CA VAL A 37 3.16 4.31 4.42
C VAL A 37 3.55 5.75 4.71
N GLN A 38 2.53 6.59 4.89
CA GLN A 38 2.71 7.91 5.47
C GLN A 38 1.73 8.10 6.62
N VAL A 39 2.23 8.59 7.72
CA VAL A 39 1.43 8.96 8.89
C VAL A 39 1.38 10.48 8.94
N THR A 40 0.17 10.98 9.16
CA THR A 40 -0.13 12.41 9.35
C THR A 40 -0.77 12.61 10.72
N ASP A 41 -1.14 13.85 11.03
CA ASP A 41 -1.84 14.18 12.26
C ASP A 41 -3.27 13.60 12.30
N GLN A 42 -3.89 13.35 11.14
CA GLN A 42 -5.26 12.85 11.08
C GLN A 42 -5.33 11.34 10.80
N TYR A 43 -4.53 10.84 9.87
CA TYR A 43 -4.66 9.47 9.37
C TYR A 43 -3.33 8.79 9.03
N ILE A 44 -3.41 7.47 8.84
CA ILE A 44 -2.38 6.64 8.23
C ILE A 44 -2.80 6.33 6.78
N TYR A 45 -1.94 6.68 5.84
CA TYR A 45 -2.10 6.42 4.42
C TYR A 45 -1.19 5.28 3.99
N THR A 46 -1.71 4.30 3.27
CA THR A 46 -0.92 3.17 2.77
C THR A 46 -1.26 2.85 1.32
N ILE A 47 -0.24 2.50 0.54
CA ILE A 47 -0.44 1.93 -0.80
C ILE A 47 -0.44 0.43 -0.72
N TYR A 48 -1.59 -0.14 -1.03
CA TYR A 48 -1.89 -1.55 -1.04
C TYR A 48 -1.89 -2.11 -2.47
N ASP A 49 -1.20 -3.22 -2.67
CA ASP A 49 -1.21 -3.99 -3.90
C ASP A 49 -2.46 -4.88 -3.97
N GLY A 50 -2.58 -5.77 -2.98
CA GLY A 50 -3.67 -6.71 -2.86
C GLY A 50 -3.65 -7.87 -3.86
N ARG A 51 -2.81 -7.87 -4.91
CA ARG A 51 -2.75 -9.00 -5.84
C ARG A 51 -2.13 -10.23 -5.17
N LYS A 52 -2.62 -11.42 -5.52
CA LYS A 52 -2.05 -12.67 -5.02
C LYS A 52 -0.68 -12.88 -5.62
N PHE A 53 0.30 -13.23 -4.80
CA PHE A 53 1.68 -13.44 -5.25
C PHE A 53 1.76 -14.45 -6.40
N LYS A 54 1.00 -15.56 -6.32
CA LYS A 54 0.92 -16.57 -7.38
C LYS A 54 0.42 -16.05 -8.73
N ASP A 55 -0.39 -14.99 -8.73
CA ASP A 55 -0.94 -14.41 -9.96
C ASP A 55 0.03 -13.37 -10.53
N ILE A 56 0.75 -12.64 -9.65
CA ILE A 56 1.88 -11.78 -10.03
C ILE A 56 2.98 -12.59 -10.73
N MET A 57 3.34 -13.76 -10.19
CA MET A 57 4.36 -14.63 -10.78
C MET A 57 4.03 -15.08 -12.22
N LYS A 58 2.76 -15.02 -12.64
CA LYS A 58 2.34 -15.34 -14.00
C LYS A 58 2.42 -14.16 -14.95
N LEU A 59 2.54 -12.94 -14.43
CA LEU A 59 2.53 -11.72 -15.24
C LEU A 59 3.87 -11.46 -15.93
N ALA A 60 4.96 -12.13 -15.53
CA ALA A 60 6.29 -11.96 -16.14
C ALA A 60 6.60 -10.46 -16.44
N ASP A 61 6.84 -10.12 -17.70
CA ASP A 61 7.17 -8.75 -18.14
C ASP A 61 5.96 -7.79 -18.14
N ALA A 62 4.72 -8.29 -18.01
CA ALA A 62 3.51 -7.49 -17.90
C ALA A 62 3.24 -7.03 -16.45
N TYR A 63 4.10 -7.37 -15.50
CA TYR A 63 3.95 -6.92 -14.12
C TYR A 63 4.27 -5.44 -13.97
N GLN A 64 3.24 -4.65 -13.65
CA GLN A 64 3.42 -3.28 -13.20
C GLN A 64 3.70 -3.26 -11.69
N GLN A 65 4.83 -2.66 -11.32
CA GLN A 65 5.26 -2.48 -9.93
C GLN A 65 4.40 -1.42 -9.23
N GLY A 66 4.23 -1.60 -7.91
CA GLY A 66 3.43 -0.69 -7.08
C GLY A 66 1.99 -1.18 -6.88
N GLY A 67 1.25 -0.42 -6.07
CA GLY A 67 -0.14 -0.71 -5.71
C GLY A 67 -1.09 0.35 -6.27
N LYS A 68 -2.32 -0.06 -6.56
CA LYS A 68 -3.40 0.84 -7.02
C LYS A 68 -4.36 1.24 -5.91
N ILE A 69 -4.27 0.63 -4.73
CA ILE A 69 -5.26 0.81 -3.68
C ILE A 69 -4.66 1.71 -2.61
N LEU A 70 -5.17 2.94 -2.47
CA LEU A 70 -4.84 3.78 -1.32
C LEU A 70 -5.82 3.46 -0.20
N ARG A 71 -5.31 3.04 0.96
CA ARG A 71 -6.11 2.90 2.18
C ARG A 71 -5.78 4.01 3.16
N ILE A 72 -6.83 4.59 3.71
CA ILE A 72 -6.77 5.57 4.79
C ILE A 72 -7.31 4.90 6.03
N SER A 73 -6.50 4.90 7.10
CA SER A 73 -6.85 4.32 8.38
C SER A 73 -6.70 5.33 9.52
N THR A 74 -7.44 5.11 10.61
CA THR A 74 -7.16 5.77 11.89
C THR A 74 -5.79 5.35 12.43
N HIS A 75 -5.26 6.05 13.44
CA HIS A 75 -4.03 5.64 14.12
C HIS A 75 -4.19 4.33 14.91
N GLU A 76 -5.43 3.90 15.18
CA GLU A 76 -5.78 2.61 15.75
C GLU A 76 -5.82 1.47 14.71
N GLY A 77 -5.80 1.80 13.41
CA GLY A 77 -5.72 0.86 12.30
C GLY A 77 -7.03 0.55 11.58
N ASP A 78 -8.12 1.21 11.97
CA ASP A 78 -9.42 1.01 11.33
C ASP A 78 -9.43 1.68 9.96
N VAL A 79 -9.72 0.92 8.90
CA VAL A 79 -9.77 1.49 7.54
C VAL A 79 -11.03 2.33 7.40
N VAL A 80 -10.87 3.64 7.25
CA VAL A 80 -11.98 4.60 7.12
C VAL A 80 -12.32 4.92 5.67
N LYS A 81 -11.34 4.83 4.77
CA LYS A 81 -11.56 5.11 3.33
C LYS A 81 -10.63 4.29 2.46
N THR A 82 -11.08 3.95 1.25
CA THR A 82 -10.28 3.26 0.24
C THR A 82 -10.50 3.91 -1.12
N TYR A 83 -9.42 4.24 -1.81
CA TYR A 83 -9.42 4.71 -3.19
C TYR A 83 -8.76 3.68 -4.10
N VAL A 84 -9.23 3.63 -5.35
CA VAL A 84 -8.57 2.89 -6.42
C VAL A 84 -8.03 3.92 -7.42
N LEU A 85 -6.71 3.98 -7.51
CA LEU A 85 -5.98 4.82 -8.45
C LEU A 85 -6.07 4.23 -9.86
N ASP A 86 -5.96 5.07 -10.89
CA ASP A 86 -5.97 4.64 -12.29
C ASP A 86 -4.69 3.84 -12.66
N ARG A 87 -3.57 4.14 -11.99
CA ARG A 87 -2.26 3.52 -12.20
C ARG A 87 -1.60 3.08 -10.89
N PRO A 88 -0.68 2.11 -10.92
CA PRO A 88 0.03 1.66 -9.73
C PRO A 88 1.16 2.64 -9.39
N ILE A 89 1.39 2.86 -8.09
CA ILE A 89 2.49 3.68 -7.58
C ILE A 89 3.26 2.93 -6.48
N ALA A 90 4.53 3.23 -6.33
CA ALA A 90 5.44 2.54 -5.41
C ALA A 90 5.80 3.35 -4.16
N GLY A 91 5.48 4.64 -4.13
CA GLY A 91 5.71 5.52 -2.98
C GLY A 91 4.73 6.67 -2.93
N ILE A 92 4.57 7.30 -1.77
CA ILE A 92 3.58 8.35 -1.53
C ILE A 92 4.08 9.54 -0.72
N TYR A 93 3.47 10.69 -1.01
CA TYR A 93 3.42 11.84 -0.12
C TYR A 93 2.02 12.45 -0.15
N VAL A 94 1.43 12.74 1.00
CA VAL A 94 0.08 13.28 1.18
C VAL A 94 0.17 14.66 1.78
N ASP A 95 -0.48 15.61 1.12
CA ASP A 95 -0.75 16.96 1.60
C ASP A 95 -2.24 17.06 1.93
N GLU A 96 -2.57 16.87 3.21
CA GLU A 96 -3.97 16.91 3.69
C GLU A 96 -4.59 18.30 3.54
N ALA A 97 -3.79 19.36 3.71
CA ALA A 97 -4.26 20.74 3.60
C ALA A 97 -4.68 21.08 2.16
N ALA A 98 -3.96 20.54 1.17
CA ALA A 98 -4.30 20.68 -0.23
C ALA A 98 -5.29 19.61 -0.74
N GLY A 99 -5.57 18.57 0.05
CA GLY A 99 -6.33 17.41 -0.40
C GLY A 99 -5.66 16.70 -1.57
N MET A 100 -4.34 16.47 -1.49
CA MET A 100 -3.55 15.93 -2.60
C MET A 100 -2.67 14.76 -2.16
N LEU A 101 -2.65 13.73 -3.01
CA LEU A 101 -1.66 12.66 -2.98
C LEU A 101 -0.65 12.87 -4.11
N PHE A 102 0.62 12.75 -3.80
CA PHE A 102 1.73 12.61 -4.73
C PHE A 102 2.19 11.16 -4.70
N GLY A 103 2.43 10.60 -5.88
CA GLY A 103 2.83 9.20 -6.05
C GLY A 103 4.08 9.06 -6.90
N LEU A 104 4.89 8.05 -6.60
CA LEU A 104 6.00 7.62 -7.45
C LEU A 104 5.55 6.51 -8.41
N ASP A 105 5.46 6.82 -9.70
CA ASP A 105 5.22 5.83 -10.75
C ASP A 105 6.55 5.34 -11.33
N VAL A 106 6.89 4.08 -11.08
CA VAL A 106 8.14 3.47 -11.56
C VAL A 106 7.97 2.73 -12.90
N ASN A 107 6.78 2.81 -13.51
CA ASN A 107 6.43 2.09 -14.72
C ASN A 107 6.38 3.00 -15.97
N ALA A 108 6.56 4.31 -15.81
CA ALA A 108 6.49 5.30 -16.87
C ALA A 108 7.53 6.41 -16.67
N ASP A 109 7.83 7.16 -17.73
CA ASP A 109 8.75 8.31 -17.68
C ASP A 109 8.22 9.45 -16.77
N GLU A 110 6.91 9.52 -16.57
CA GLU A 110 6.22 10.45 -15.66
C GLU A 110 6.31 9.97 -14.21
N GLN A 111 7.51 10.05 -13.63
CA GLN A 111 7.79 9.37 -12.36
C GLN A 111 7.09 9.98 -11.14
N ILE A 112 6.65 11.23 -11.20
CA ILE A 112 5.92 11.91 -10.11
C ILE A 112 4.54 12.29 -10.61
N VAL A 113 3.52 11.66 -10.04
CA VAL A 113 2.11 11.87 -10.39
C VAL A 113 1.35 12.44 -9.20
N LYS A 114 0.19 13.05 -9.45
CA LYS A 114 -0.64 13.64 -8.42
C LYS A 114 -2.11 13.21 -8.56
N PHE A 115 -2.78 13.01 -7.44
CA PHE A 115 -4.18 12.63 -7.35
C PHE A 115 -4.90 13.53 -6.36
N PRO A 116 -6.10 14.04 -6.68
CA PRO A 116 -6.94 14.70 -5.69
C PRO A 116 -7.45 13.67 -4.67
N LEU A 117 -7.54 14.09 -3.42
CA LEU A 117 -8.14 13.36 -2.31
C LEU A 117 -9.37 14.12 -1.83
N GLU A 118 -10.49 13.42 -1.72
CA GLU A 118 -11.70 13.94 -1.09
C GLU A 118 -11.67 13.58 0.39
N LEU A 119 -10.94 14.37 1.19
CA LEU A 119 -10.94 14.23 2.66
C LEU A 119 -12.18 14.95 3.21
N GLU A 120 -12.93 14.30 4.10
CA GLU A 120 -14.13 14.85 4.77
C GLU A 120 -13.76 15.58 6.07
#